data_AF-A0A968PXL7-F1
#
_entry.id   AF-A0A968PXL7-F1
#
_cell.length_a   1.000
_cell.length_b   1.000
_cell.length_c   1.000
_cell.angle_alpha   90.00
_cell.angle_beta   90.00
_cell.angle_gamma   90.00
#
_symmetry.space_group_name_H-M   'P 1'
#
loop_
_entity.id
_entity.type
_entity.pdbx_description
1 polymer ?
#
loop_
_entity_poly.entity_id
_entity_poly.type
_entity_poly.pdbx_seq_one_letter_code
_entity_poly.pdbx_strand_id
1 'polypeptide(L)'
;MSNSQNDPLVSQAFTLALLQVAPELPHDLQVACHQVGEAIKAHQPGLDEQIWQLVDQHDRLKQLYTEAYDRLEEAHHTRERTKSYSTYRTSQVRTTTLTWEQVTAPILTANDFVVAARDLLKQWMAEADKASDDIQIFLICLQQTVATVDAQAIAILKALEKRPLTVKDLVYTVGLSLEKTQAIVQSLWNEGYVDRLTGNLLHNIFPVLKSKRQKQQPVDLDTSLTLTSKGHFLLHPVISFSRKESAIW
;
A
#
# COMPACT_ATOMS: atom_id res chain seq x y z
N MET A 1 -18.56 33.89 -3.30
CA MET A 1 -17.46 33.32 -2.51
C MET A 1 -17.75 31.85 -2.38
N SER A 2 -17.20 31.05 -3.30
CA SER A 2 -17.46 29.61 -3.35
C SER A 2 -16.77 28.96 -2.16
N ASN A 3 -17.51 28.25 -1.31
CA ASN A 3 -16.92 27.30 -0.37
C ASN A 3 -16.21 26.24 -1.22
N SER A 4 -14.90 26.37 -1.40
CA SER A 4 -14.08 25.30 -1.99
C SER A 4 -14.02 24.16 -0.99
N GLN A 5 -15.08 23.34 -0.94
CA GLN A 5 -15.01 22.03 -0.30
C GLN A 5 -14.03 21.19 -1.11
N ASN A 6 -13.00 20.66 -0.44
CA ASN A 6 -12.04 19.76 -1.05
C ASN A 6 -12.76 18.48 -1.50
N ASP A 7 -12.53 18.05 -2.74
CA ASP A 7 -13.14 16.84 -3.28
C ASP A 7 -12.47 15.60 -2.63
N PRO A 8 -13.23 14.77 -1.89
CA PRO A 8 -12.67 13.57 -1.26
C PRO A 8 -12.05 12.61 -2.28
N LEU A 9 -12.56 12.59 -3.52
CA LEU A 9 -12.10 11.66 -4.55
C LEU A 9 -10.65 11.97 -4.99
N VAL A 10 -10.28 13.26 -5.03
CA VAL A 10 -8.90 13.71 -5.32
C VAL A 10 -7.92 13.17 -4.28
N SER A 11 -8.25 13.33 -2.99
CA SER A 11 -7.39 12.86 -1.90
C SER A 11 -7.32 11.34 -1.82
N GLN A 12 -8.42 10.65 -2.08
CA GLN A 12 -8.47 9.18 -2.13
C GLN A 12 -7.62 8.63 -3.29
N ALA A 13 -7.80 9.16 -4.51
CA ALA A 13 -7.02 8.77 -5.69
C ALA A 13 -5.52 8.98 -5.47
N PHE A 14 -5.14 10.13 -4.89
CA PHE A 14 -3.76 10.42 -4.52
C PHE A 14 -3.18 9.40 -3.54
N THR A 15 -3.95 9.02 -2.52
CA THR A 15 -3.55 7.99 -1.55
C THR A 15 -3.30 6.64 -2.23
N LEU A 16 -4.22 6.21 -3.10
CA LEU A 16 -4.10 4.95 -3.84
C LEU A 16 -2.91 4.96 -4.81
N ALA A 17 -2.62 6.09 -5.42
CA ALA A 17 -1.48 6.25 -6.31
C ALA A 17 -0.15 6.11 -5.56
N LEU A 18 -0.02 6.77 -4.39
CA LEU A 18 1.20 6.73 -3.59
C LEU A 18 1.57 5.31 -3.12
N LEU A 19 0.57 4.49 -2.78
CA LEU A 19 0.80 3.08 -2.42
C LEU A 19 1.49 2.27 -3.52
N GLN A 20 1.32 2.68 -4.78
CA GLN A 20 1.88 2.00 -5.95
C GLN A 20 3.22 2.58 -6.40
N VAL A 21 3.61 3.76 -5.89
CA VAL A 21 4.92 4.39 -6.12
C VAL A 21 5.95 3.88 -5.10
N ALA A 22 5.52 3.59 -3.87
CA ALA A 22 6.39 3.27 -2.73
C ALA A 22 7.20 1.98 -2.93
N PRO A 23 8.49 1.97 -2.49
CA PRO A 23 8.82 2.23 -1.07
C PRO A 23 9.86 3.32 -0.76
N GLU A 24 10.50 3.97 -1.74
CA GLU A 24 11.40 5.12 -1.46
C GLU A 24 11.01 6.31 -2.34
N LEU A 25 10.06 7.11 -1.85
CA LEU A 25 9.72 8.39 -2.47
C LEU A 25 10.87 9.39 -2.22
N PRO A 26 11.18 10.28 -3.18
CA PRO A 26 12.10 11.39 -2.95
C PRO A 26 11.74 12.14 -1.68
N HIS A 27 12.74 12.54 -0.89
CA HIS A 27 12.51 13.17 0.41
C HIS A 27 11.55 14.37 0.32
N ASP A 28 11.69 15.18 -0.71
CA ASP A 28 10.83 16.35 -0.96
C ASP A 28 9.37 15.95 -1.16
N LEU A 29 9.12 14.86 -1.90
CA LEU A 29 7.78 14.32 -2.10
C LEU A 29 7.21 13.71 -0.82
N GLN A 30 8.05 13.06 0.00
CA GLN A 30 7.64 12.54 1.30
C GLN A 30 7.22 13.66 2.27
N VAL A 31 7.99 14.76 2.31
CA VAL A 31 7.66 15.95 3.10
C VAL A 31 6.34 16.56 2.59
N ALA A 32 6.16 16.66 1.28
CA ALA A 32 4.92 17.17 0.69
C ALA A 32 3.70 16.29 1.02
N CYS A 33 3.83 14.97 0.94
CA CYS A 33 2.77 14.03 1.34
C CYS A 33 2.38 14.21 2.82
N HIS A 34 3.38 14.36 3.69
CA HIS A 34 3.13 14.59 5.11
C HIS A 34 2.39 15.91 5.35
N GLN A 35 2.76 16.98 4.64
CA GLN A 35 2.06 18.27 4.70
C GLN A 35 0.60 18.16 4.24
N VAL A 36 0.34 17.45 3.14
CA VAL A 36 -1.03 17.19 2.66
C VAL A 36 -1.82 16.41 3.72
N GLY A 37 -1.22 15.39 4.33
CA GLY A 37 -1.84 14.61 5.40
C GLY A 37 -2.21 15.44 6.64
N GLU A 38 -1.34 16.35 7.07
CA GLU A 38 -1.62 17.29 8.16
C GLU A 38 -2.69 18.34 7.77
N ALA A 39 -2.66 18.82 6.54
CA ALA A 39 -3.65 19.75 6.01
C ALA A 39 -5.05 19.12 5.91
N ILE A 40 -5.15 17.82 5.61
CA ILE A 40 -6.40 17.04 5.69
C ILE A 40 -6.93 16.99 7.13
N LYS A 41 -6.08 16.68 8.12
CA LYS A 41 -6.49 16.69 9.55
C LYS A 41 -6.99 18.07 9.98
N ALA A 42 -6.33 19.12 9.51
CA ALA A 42 -6.67 20.50 9.83
C ALA A 42 -7.83 21.07 8.99
N HIS A 43 -8.41 20.28 8.06
CA HIS A 43 -9.47 20.71 7.15
C HIS A 43 -9.13 22.00 6.38
N GLN A 44 -7.87 22.13 5.95
CA GLN A 44 -7.42 23.30 5.21
C GLN A 44 -8.06 23.34 3.82
N PRO A 45 -8.52 24.51 3.34
CA PRO A 45 -9.05 24.65 1.98
C PRO A 45 -7.90 24.64 0.95
N GLY A 46 -8.20 24.21 -0.28
CA GLY A 46 -7.24 24.23 -1.39
C GLY A 46 -6.34 23.00 -1.47
N LEU A 47 -6.71 21.90 -0.80
CA LEU A 47 -5.97 20.64 -0.86
C LEU A 47 -5.89 20.10 -2.28
N ASP A 48 -6.97 20.24 -3.05
CA ASP A 48 -7.06 19.67 -4.39
C ASP A 48 -5.97 20.28 -5.28
N GLU A 49 -5.81 21.61 -5.26
CA GLU A 49 -4.79 22.31 -6.04
C GLU A 49 -3.36 21.89 -5.62
N GLN A 50 -3.13 21.74 -4.31
CA GLN A 50 -1.84 21.26 -3.80
C GLN A 50 -1.54 19.84 -4.27
N ILE A 51 -2.53 18.94 -4.21
CA ILE A 51 -2.40 17.56 -4.70
C ILE A 51 -2.13 17.55 -6.20
N TRP A 52 -2.88 18.32 -7.00
CA TRP A 52 -2.67 18.41 -8.44
C TRP A 52 -1.28 18.90 -8.81
N GLN A 53 -0.78 19.93 -8.13
CA GLN A 53 0.58 20.44 -8.36
C GLN A 53 1.65 19.38 -8.05
N LEU A 54 1.49 18.61 -6.98
CA LEU A 54 2.40 17.52 -6.63
C LEU A 54 2.35 16.38 -7.64
N VAL A 55 1.15 16.01 -8.08
CA VAL A 55 0.93 14.96 -9.07
C VAL A 55 1.55 15.36 -10.41
N ASP A 56 1.41 16.62 -10.84
CA ASP A 56 1.91 17.09 -12.14
C ASP A 56 3.44 17.16 -12.22
N GLN A 57 4.12 17.30 -11.08
CA GLN A 57 5.58 17.31 -10.99
C GLN A 57 6.23 15.92 -11.19
N HIS A 58 5.43 14.85 -11.17
CA HIS A 58 5.91 13.48 -11.19
C HIS A 58 5.13 12.63 -12.19
N ASP A 59 5.65 12.43 -13.40
CA ASP A 59 4.98 11.70 -14.49
C ASP A 59 4.40 10.35 -14.05
N ARG A 60 5.17 9.56 -13.29
CA ARG A 60 4.73 8.25 -12.83
C ARG A 60 3.59 8.34 -11.81
N LEU A 61 3.66 9.30 -10.91
CA LEU A 61 2.61 9.56 -9.93
C LEU A 61 1.34 10.05 -10.62
N LYS A 62 1.48 10.92 -11.64
CA LYS A 62 0.38 11.39 -12.49
C LYS A 62 -0.36 10.26 -13.19
N GLN A 63 0.38 9.32 -13.77
CA GLN A 63 -0.23 8.15 -14.39
C GLN A 63 -1.02 7.33 -13.36
N LEU A 64 -0.40 6.98 -12.24
CA LEU A 64 -1.03 6.18 -11.19
C LEU A 64 -2.22 6.88 -10.53
N TYR A 65 -2.15 8.20 -10.39
CA TYR A 65 -3.24 9.04 -9.90
C TYR A 65 -4.42 8.99 -10.85
N THR A 66 -4.20 9.18 -12.15
CA THR A 66 -5.27 9.13 -13.16
C THR A 66 -5.94 7.75 -13.16
N GLU A 67 -5.15 6.68 -13.18
CA GLU A 67 -5.67 5.31 -13.10
C GLU A 67 -6.46 5.03 -11.81
N ALA A 68 -6.07 5.62 -10.68
CA ALA A 68 -6.77 5.49 -9.40
C ALA A 68 -8.06 6.31 -9.37
N TYR A 69 -8.03 7.52 -9.93
CA TYR A 69 -9.19 8.42 -10.03
C TYR A 69 -10.28 7.78 -10.88
N ASP A 70 -9.95 7.35 -12.10
CA ASP A 70 -10.88 6.71 -13.04
C ASP A 70 -11.53 5.46 -12.41
N ARG A 71 -10.74 4.66 -11.68
CA ARG A 71 -11.24 3.46 -10.99
C ARG A 71 -12.22 3.79 -9.86
N LEU A 72 -11.92 4.83 -9.08
CA LEU A 72 -12.84 5.28 -8.03
C LEU A 72 -14.14 5.79 -8.64
N GLU A 73 -14.06 6.63 -9.67
CA GLU A 73 -15.22 7.17 -10.39
C GLU A 73 -16.09 6.04 -10.98
N GLU A 74 -15.49 5.06 -11.64
CA GLU A 74 -16.19 3.89 -12.17
C GLU A 74 -16.86 3.05 -11.07
N ALA A 75 -16.19 2.87 -9.92
CA ALA A 75 -16.74 2.13 -8.78
C ALA A 75 -17.94 2.87 -8.16
N HIS A 76 -17.87 4.20 -8.05
CA HIS A 76 -18.99 5.04 -7.64
C HIS A 76 -20.18 4.90 -8.60
N HIS A 77 -19.95 5.09 -9.90
CA HIS A 77 -21.01 4.97 -10.91
C HIS A 77 -21.64 3.58 -10.96
N THR A 78 -20.84 2.51 -10.87
CA THR A 78 -21.35 1.13 -10.85
C THR A 78 -22.26 0.88 -9.65
N ARG A 79 -21.90 1.41 -8.49
CA ARG A 79 -22.71 1.27 -7.26
C ARG A 79 -23.99 2.10 -7.32
N GLU A 80 -23.95 3.33 -7.85
CA GLU A 80 -25.15 4.15 -8.08
C GLU A 80 -26.14 3.49 -9.05
N ARG A 81 -25.63 2.89 -10.13
CA ARG A 81 -26.45 2.10 -11.06
C ARG A 81 -27.10 0.92 -10.35
N THR A 82 -26.36 0.20 -9.51
CA THR A 82 -26.87 -0.97 -8.77
C THR A 82 -27.93 -0.56 -7.72
N LYS A 83 -27.73 0.57 -7.03
CA LYS A 83 -28.72 1.15 -6.10
C LYS A 83 -30.02 1.56 -6.79
N SER A 84 -29.93 2.04 -8.03
CA SER A 84 -31.09 2.44 -8.84
C SER A 84 -32.01 1.25 -9.16
N TYR A 85 -31.49 0.02 -9.11
CA TYR A 85 -32.27 -1.22 -9.23
C TYR A 85 -32.76 -1.78 -7.88
N SER A 86 -32.22 -1.31 -6.75
CA SER A 86 -32.56 -1.76 -5.39
C SER A 86 -33.23 -0.64 -4.59
N THR A 87 -34.34 -0.09 -5.08
CA THR A 87 -35.13 0.87 -4.30
C THR A 87 -35.90 0.10 -3.23
N TYR A 88 -35.36 0.00 -2.01
CA TYR A 88 -36.08 -0.08 -0.72
C TYR A 88 -35.11 -0.49 0.39
N ARG A 89 -34.49 0.49 1.06
CA ARG A 89 -34.26 0.50 2.52
C ARG A 89 -33.58 1.81 2.93
N THR A 90 -34.40 2.73 3.39
CA THR A 90 -33.99 3.86 4.23
C THR A 90 -33.78 3.34 5.65
N SER A 91 -32.55 3.42 6.15
CA SER A 91 -32.26 3.40 7.58
C SER A 91 -31.07 4.30 7.85
N GLN A 92 -31.34 5.53 8.27
CA GLN A 92 -30.34 6.36 8.93
C GLN A 92 -29.97 5.69 10.26
N VAL A 93 -28.86 4.96 10.27
CA VAL A 93 -28.18 4.60 11.52
C VAL A 93 -26.96 5.50 11.61
N ARG A 94 -27.03 6.49 12.50
CA ARG A 94 -25.85 7.24 12.96
C ARG A 94 -24.99 6.31 13.83
N THR A 95 -24.21 5.46 13.20
CA THR A 95 -22.98 4.94 13.80
C THR A 95 -21.91 6.03 13.70
N THR A 96 -20.92 6.03 14.58
CA THR A 96 -19.70 6.84 14.44
C THR A 96 -19.09 6.55 13.08
N THR A 97 -19.44 7.37 12.09
CA THR A 97 -19.07 7.18 10.70
C THR A 97 -17.59 7.46 10.61
N LEU A 98 -16.81 6.39 10.42
CA LEU A 98 -15.46 6.48 9.85
C LEU A 98 -15.52 7.50 8.70
N THR A 99 -14.61 8.47 8.66
CA THR A 99 -14.54 9.47 7.58
C THR A 99 -13.35 9.17 6.66
N TRP A 100 -13.35 9.69 5.43
CA TRP A 100 -12.23 9.43 4.51
C TRP A 100 -10.93 10.07 5.03
N GLU A 101 -11.02 11.19 5.74
CA GLU A 101 -9.88 11.86 6.38
C GLU A 101 -9.22 10.96 7.43
N GLN A 102 -10.02 10.20 8.18
CA GLN A 102 -9.55 9.24 9.19
C GLN A 102 -8.82 8.03 8.58
N VAL A 103 -8.99 7.79 7.28
CA VAL A 103 -8.28 6.73 6.54
C VAL A 103 -7.07 7.32 5.80
N THR A 104 -7.25 8.42 5.08
CA THR A 104 -6.22 9.02 4.23
C THR A 104 -5.11 9.68 5.03
N ALA A 105 -5.43 10.50 6.03
CA ALA A 105 -4.41 11.29 6.72
C ALA A 105 -3.36 10.44 7.47
N PRO A 106 -3.72 9.34 8.18
CA PRO A 106 -2.72 8.49 8.81
C PRO A 106 -1.82 7.78 7.79
N ILE A 107 -2.32 7.46 6.59
CA ILE A 107 -1.49 6.92 5.50
C ILE A 107 -0.51 8.01 5.06
N LEU A 108 -0.99 9.17 4.65
CA LEU A 108 -0.16 10.25 4.10
C LEU A 108 0.88 10.82 5.08
N THR A 109 0.65 10.68 6.38
CA THR A 109 1.60 11.13 7.42
C THR A 109 2.59 10.05 7.85
N ALA A 110 2.44 8.81 7.37
CA ALA A 110 3.33 7.71 7.69
C ALA A 110 4.64 7.76 6.88
N ASN A 111 5.67 7.15 7.43
CA ASN A 111 6.94 6.95 6.72
C ASN A 111 6.84 5.84 5.66
N ASP A 112 5.93 4.88 5.87
CA ASP A 112 5.65 3.78 4.95
C ASP A 112 4.14 3.71 4.71
N PHE A 113 3.73 4.15 3.51
CA PHE A 113 2.34 4.22 3.10
C PHE A 113 1.67 2.84 3.07
N VAL A 114 2.39 1.82 2.60
CA VAL A 114 1.85 0.47 2.41
C VAL A 114 1.63 -0.21 3.75
N VAL A 115 2.58 -0.09 4.67
CA VAL A 115 2.43 -0.62 6.04
C VAL A 115 1.28 0.08 6.77
N ALA A 116 1.21 1.42 6.68
CA ALA A 116 0.12 2.18 7.30
C ALA A 116 -1.26 1.77 6.74
N ALA A 117 -1.38 1.60 5.42
CA ALA A 117 -2.61 1.14 4.78
C ALA A 117 -3.00 -0.28 5.22
N ARG A 118 -2.04 -1.22 5.31
CA ARG A 118 -2.29 -2.59 5.80
C ARG A 118 -2.82 -2.59 7.23
N ASP A 119 -2.20 -1.81 8.12
CA ASP A 119 -2.59 -1.80 9.53
C ASP A 119 -3.94 -1.12 9.75
N LEU A 120 -4.25 -0.06 9.00
CA LEU A 120 -5.59 0.51 8.96
C LEU A 120 -6.63 -0.49 8.46
N LEU A 121 -6.38 -1.19 7.35
CA LEU A 121 -7.31 -2.18 6.84
C LEU A 121 -7.58 -3.28 7.88
N LYS A 122 -6.56 -3.77 8.60
CA LYS A 122 -6.77 -4.75 9.69
C LYS A 122 -7.66 -4.20 10.80
N GLN A 123 -7.48 -2.94 11.17
CA GLN A 123 -8.26 -2.29 12.23
C GLN A 123 -9.72 -2.10 11.81
N TRP A 124 -9.95 -1.69 10.56
CA TRP A 124 -11.26 -1.25 10.11
C TRP A 124 -12.05 -2.30 9.32
N MET A 125 -11.46 -3.41 8.90
CA MET A 125 -12.18 -4.47 8.19
C MET A 125 -13.37 -5.05 8.97
N ALA A 126 -13.29 -5.08 10.31
CA ALA A 126 -14.40 -5.52 11.15
C ALA A 126 -15.53 -4.48 11.28
N GLU A 127 -15.25 -3.21 10.93
CA GLU A 127 -16.16 -2.08 11.07
C GLU A 127 -16.56 -1.45 9.73
N ALA A 128 -15.97 -1.92 8.61
CA ALA A 128 -16.20 -1.40 7.27
C ALA A 128 -17.67 -1.46 6.84
N ASP A 129 -18.41 -2.48 7.27
CA ASP A 129 -19.85 -2.63 6.99
C ASP A 129 -20.72 -1.52 7.60
N LYS A 130 -20.18 -0.76 8.55
CA LYS A 130 -20.86 0.37 9.23
C LYS A 130 -20.46 1.74 8.67
N ALA A 131 -19.51 1.79 7.73
CA ALA A 131 -19.09 3.02 7.08
C ALA A 131 -20.11 3.50 6.04
N SER A 132 -20.03 4.78 5.66
CA SER A 132 -20.81 5.30 4.53
C SER A 132 -20.43 4.59 3.22
N ASP A 133 -21.34 4.57 2.26
CA ASP A 133 -21.12 3.90 0.98
C ASP A 133 -19.86 4.39 0.25
N ASP A 134 -19.58 5.69 0.29
CA ASP A 134 -18.42 6.29 -0.38
C ASP A 134 -17.11 5.79 0.25
N ILE A 135 -17.10 5.63 1.58
CA ILE A 135 -15.93 5.14 2.30
C ILE A 135 -15.77 3.64 2.10
N GLN A 136 -16.87 2.89 1.98
CA GLN A 136 -16.78 1.48 1.61
C GLN A 136 -16.14 1.30 0.24
N ILE A 137 -16.50 2.12 -0.76
CA ILE A 137 -15.86 2.09 -2.09
C ILE A 137 -14.36 2.36 -1.95
N PHE A 138 -14.00 3.42 -1.23
CA PHE A 138 -12.59 3.75 -1.01
C PHE A 138 -11.82 2.61 -0.31
N LEU A 139 -12.37 2.03 0.74
CA LEU A 139 -11.76 0.90 1.47
C LEU A 139 -11.58 -0.33 0.59
N ILE A 140 -12.54 -0.63 -0.30
CA ILE A 140 -12.41 -1.73 -1.27
C ILE A 140 -11.26 -1.46 -2.24
N CYS A 141 -11.19 -0.25 -2.83
CA CYS A 141 -10.11 0.12 -3.73
C CYS A 141 -8.75 0.14 -3.02
N LEU A 142 -8.71 0.58 -1.76
CA LEU A 142 -7.52 0.54 -0.91
C LEU A 142 -7.05 -0.90 -0.68
N GLN A 143 -7.97 -1.80 -0.30
CA GLN A 143 -7.68 -3.21 -0.10
C GLN A 143 -7.15 -3.88 -1.38
N GLN A 144 -7.77 -3.62 -2.52
CA GLN A 144 -7.32 -4.14 -3.82
C GLN A 144 -5.93 -3.63 -4.18
N THR A 145 -5.64 -2.36 -3.90
CA THR A 145 -4.34 -1.75 -4.17
C THR A 145 -3.26 -2.38 -3.29
N VAL A 146 -3.51 -2.52 -2.00
CA VAL A 146 -2.61 -3.21 -1.06
C VAL A 146 -2.39 -4.65 -1.48
N ALA A 147 -3.44 -5.39 -1.82
CA ALA A 147 -3.33 -6.78 -2.28
C ALA A 147 -2.50 -6.91 -3.57
N THR A 148 -2.60 -5.92 -4.47
CA THR A 148 -1.80 -5.88 -5.72
C THR A 148 -0.32 -5.68 -5.42
N VAL A 149 0.01 -4.76 -4.51
CA VAL A 149 1.40 -4.52 -4.06
C VAL A 149 1.95 -5.78 -3.37
N ASP A 150 1.15 -6.40 -2.50
CA ASP A 150 1.52 -7.64 -1.80
C ASP A 150 1.77 -8.80 -2.77
N ALA A 151 0.91 -8.97 -3.78
CA ALA A 151 1.07 -10.02 -4.78
C ALA A 151 2.38 -9.88 -5.57
N GLN A 152 2.78 -8.65 -5.90
CA GLN A 152 4.05 -8.37 -6.59
C GLN A 152 5.25 -8.68 -5.70
N ALA A 153 5.20 -8.32 -4.42
CA ALA A 153 6.22 -8.70 -3.45
C ALA A 153 6.33 -10.22 -3.29
N ILE A 154 5.20 -10.92 -3.17
CA ILE A 154 5.17 -12.39 -3.10
C ILE A 154 5.73 -13.03 -4.37
N ALA A 155 5.45 -12.48 -5.56
CA ALA A 155 6.01 -12.99 -6.81
C ALA A 155 7.54 -12.92 -6.83
N ILE A 156 8.11 -11.81 -6.36
CA ILE A 156 9.57 -11.66 -6.22
C ILE A 156 10.12 -12.67 -5.21
N LEU A 157 9.50 -12.83 -4.05
CA LEU A 157 9.92 -13.80 -3.04
C LEU A 157 9.88 -15.24 -3.59
N LYS A 158 8.82 -15.63 -4.31
CA LYS A 158 8.70 -16.94 -4.96
C LYS A 158 9.73 -17.16 -6.06
N ALA A 159 10.15 -16.11 -6.77
CA ALA A 159 11.24 -16.21 -7.74
C ALA A 159 12.57 -16.51 -7.04
N LEU A 160 12.84 -15.80 -5.93
CA LEU A 160 14.04 -15.98 -5.11
C LEU A 160 14.08 -17.31 -4.35
N GLU A 161 12.93 -17.90 -4.06
CA GLU A 161 12.83 -19.25 -3.49
C GLU A 161 13.44 -20.32 -4.39
N LYS A 162 13.23 -20.19 -5.71
CA LYS A 162 13.70 -21.18 -6.68
C LYS A 162 15.21 -21.14 -6.83
N ARG A 163 15.79 -19.93 -6.82
CA ARG A 163 17.23 -19.69 -6.94
C ARG A 163 17.57 -18.23 -6.59
N PRO A 164 18.82 -17.94 -6.22
CA PRO A 164 19.30 -16.57 -6.13
C PRO A 164 19.22 -15.84 -7.47
N LEU A 165 18.78 -14.59 -7.48
CA LEU A 165 18.58 -13.76 -8.68
C LEU A 165 19.05 -12.33 -8.44
N THR A 166 19.50 -11.65 -9.50
CA THR A 166 19.75 -10.20 -9.48
C THR A 166 18.45 -9.42 -9.68
N VAL A 167 18.46 -8.10 -9.46
CA VAL A 167 17.30 -7.24 -9.77
C VAL A 167 16.95 -7.31 -11.25
N LYS A 168 17.95 -7.36 -12.13
CA LYS A 168 17.77 -7.50 -13.59
C LYS A 168 17.07 -8.82 -13.95
N ASP A 169 17.46 -9.93 -13.32
CA ASP A 169 16.80 -11.22 -13.58
C ASP A 169 15.35 -11.23 -13.07
N LEU A 170 15.10 -10.56 -11.94
CA LEU A 170 13.76 -10.45 -11.36
C LEU A 170 12.81 -9.70 -12.29
N VAL A 171 13.25 -8.61 -12.93
CA VAL A 171 12.45 -7.86 -13.93
C VAL A 171 11.85 -8.80 -14.97
N TYR A 172 12.66 -9.67 -15.57
CA TYR A 172 12.20 -10.65 -16.56
C TYR A 172 11.34 -11.75 -15.95
N THR A 173 11.64 -12.15 -14.72
CA THR A 173 10.95 -13.27 -14.06
C THR A 173 9.55 -12.90 -13.60
N VAL A 174 9.36 -11.68 -13.10
CA VAL A 174 8.06 -11.20 -12.57
C VAL A 174 7.31 -10.27 -13.53
N GLY A 175 7.93 -9.87 -14.64
CA GLY A 175 7.30 -9.02 -15.66
C GLY A 175 7.00 -7.59 -15.19
N LEU A 176 7.76 -7.06 -14.23
CA LEU A 176 7.63 -5.70 -13.71
C LEU A 176 8.71 -4.80 -14.31
N SER A 177 8.51 -3.47 -14.31
CA SER A 177 9.56 -2.53 -14.72
C SER A 177 10.78 -2.62 -13.79
N LEU A 178 11.95 -2.19 -14.27
CA LEU A 178 13.18 -2.13 -13.47
C LEU A 178 12.99 -1.33 -12.19
N GLU A 179 12.46 -0.11 -12.32
CA GLU A 179 12.18 0.79 -11.21
C GLU A 179 11.29 0.11 -10.17
N LYS A 180 10.16 -0.49 -10.59
CA LYS A 180 9.21 -1.14 -9.68
C LYS A 180 9.81 -2.36 -9.00
N THR A 181 10.57 -3.17 -9.74
CA THR A 181 11.26 -4.35 -9.20
C THR A 181 12.28 -3.94 -8.15
N GLN A 182 13.11 -2.93 -8.45
CA GLN A 182 14.10 -2.38 -7.53
C GLN A 182 13.43 -1.84 -6.27
N ALA A 183 12.33 -1.09 -6.43
CA ALA A 183 11.53 -0.57 -5.33
C ALA A 183 11.08 -1.71 -4.38
N ILE A 184 10.38 -2.71 -4.91
CA ILE A 184 9.86 -3.81 -4.09
C ILE A 184 11.00 -4.59 -3.43
N VAL A 185 12.09 -4.86 -4.17
CA VAL A 185 13.28 -5.51 -3.61
C VAL A 185 13.88 -4.71 -2.45
N GLN A 186 13.97 -3.38 -2.56
CA GLN A 186 14.47 -2.51 -1.51
C GLN A 186 13.60 -2.57 -0.25
N SER A 187 12.26 -2.56 -0.40
CA SER A 187 11.36 -2.76 0.76
C SER A 187 11.56 -4.13 1.39
N LEU A 188 11.58 -5.20 0.59
CA LEU A 188 11.81 -6.57 1.08
C LEU A 188 13.16 -6.69 1.80
N TRP A 189 14.17 -5.98 1.33
CA TRP A 189 15.50 -5.91 1.94
C TRP A 189 15.46 -5.20 3.29
N ASN A 190 14.87 -4.00 3.33
CA ASN A 190 14.74 -3.17 4.54
C ASN A 190 13.94 -3.91 5.63
N GLU A 191 12.91 -4.65 5.23
CA GLU A 191 12.11 -5.52 6.10
C GLU A 191 12.79 -6.85 6.45
N GLY A 192 13.91 -7.18 5.81
CA GLY A 192 14.73 -8.36 6.09
C GLY A 192 14.17 -9.68 5.55
N TYR A 193 13.29 -9.64 4.54
CA TYR A 193 12.80 -10.83 3.84
C TYR A 193 13.77 -11.35 2.78
N VAL A 194 14.59 -10.46 2.22
CA VAL A 194 15.65 -10.80 1.25
C VAL A 194 16.99 -10.28 1.73
N ASP A 195 18.06 -10.87 1.22
CA ASP A 195 19.42 -10.53 1.58
C ASP A 195 20.40 -10.82 0.42
N ARG A 196 21.62 -10.32 0.56
CA ARG A 196 22.72 -10.61 -0.36
C ARG A 196 23.13 -12.07 -0.25
N LEU A 197 23.32 -12.72 -1.40
CA LEU A 197 24.01 -14.01 -1.44
C LEU A 197 25.50 -13.77 -1.16
N THR A 198 25.89 -13.81 0.11
CA THR A 198 27.31 -13.86 0.50
C THR A 198 27.76 -15.31 0.59
N GLY A 199 29.01 -15.61 0.21
CA GLY A 199 29.55 -16.97 0.21
C GLY A 199 29.56 -17.70 1.57
N ASN A 200 29.15 -17.03 2.66
CA ASN A 200 29.11 -17.58 4.01
C ASN A 200 27.66 -17.78 4.46
N LEU A 201 27.12 -18.98 4.19
CA LEU A 201 25.77 -19.44 4.58
C LEU A 201 25.42 -19.18 6.07
N LEU A 202 26.41 -19.21 6.97
CA LEU A 202 26.20 -18.99 8.40
C LEU A 202 25.75 -17.56 8.75
N HIS A 203 26.08 -16.56 7.91
CA HIS A 203 25.62 -15.18 8.12
C HIS A 203 24.12 -14.98 7.82
N ASN A 204 23.50 -15.87 7.03
CA ASN A 204 22.08 -15.79 6.67
C ASN A 204 21.17 -16.42 7.74
N ILE A 205 21.73 -17.21 8.66
CA ILE A 205 20.98 -17.98 9.66
C ILE A 205 20.86 -17.20 10.98
N PHE A 206 21.77 -16.26 11.28
CA PHE A 206 21.77 -15.48 12.52
C PHE A 206 21.71 -13.95 12.27
N PRO A 207 20.50 -13.36 12.20
CA PRO A 207 20.35 -11.91 11.99
C PRO A 207 20.89 -11.04 13.15
N VAL A 208 21.19 -11.64 14.32
CA VAL A 208 21.70 -10.95 15.52
C VAL A 208 23.13 -10.44 15.35
N LEU A 209 23.91 -10.99 14.41
CA LEU A 209 25.30 -10.58 14.17
C LEU A 209 25.44 -9.41 13.18
N LYS A 210 24.33 -8.90 12.61
CA LYS A 210 24.39 -7.80 11.65
C LYS A 210 24.47 -6.45 12.35
N SER A 211 25.58 -5.74 12.10
CA SER A 211 25.71 -4.31 12.39
C SER A 211 24.55 -3.55 11.73
N LYS A 212 23.87 -2.70 12.51
CA LYS A 212 22.75 -1.83 12.07
C LYS A 212 23.07 -0.96 10.83
N ARG A 213 24.34 -0.87 10.41
CA ARG A 213 24.81 0.01 9.32
C ARG A 213 24.43 -0.40 7.89
N GLN A 214 23.94 -1.62 7.63
CA GLN A 214 23.63 -2.07 6.25
C GLN A 214 22.19 -1.80 5.78
N LYS A 215 21.31 -1.27 6.63
CA LYS A 215 19.87 -1.09 6.34
C LYS A 215 19.52 0.13 5.46
N GLN A 216 20.50 0.90 4.99
CA GLN A 216 20.27 2.15 4.25
C GLN A 216 21.07 2.26 2.94
N GLN A 217 21.76 1.19 2.53
CA GLN A 217 22.41 1.19 1.22
C GLN A 217 21.41 0.75 0.15
N PRO A 218 21.31 1.48 -0.97
CA PRO A 218 20.50 1.04 -2.10
C PRO A 218 20.98 -0.34 -2.56
N VAL A 219 20.03 -1.21 -2.92
CA VAL A 219 20.32 -2.52 -3.49
C VAL A 219 20.98 -2.33 -4.84
N ASP A 220 22.19 -2.88 -4.97
CA ASP A 220 22.93 -2.89 -6.23
C ASP A 220 22.28 -3.87 -7.23
N LEU A 221 22.10 -3.41 -8.47
CA LEU A 221 21.35 -4.10 -9.52
C LEU A 221 21.99 -5.43 -9.93
N ASP A 222 23.31 -5.54 -9.82
CA ASP A 222 24.10 -6.70 -10.22
C ASP A 222 24.35 -7.68 -9.08
N THR A 223 23.87 -7.36 -7.88
CA THR A 223 24.07 -8.21 -6.71
C THR A 223 23.02 -9.32 -6.64
N SER A 224 23.47 -10.57 -6.54
CA SER A 224 22.57 -11.72 -6.34
C SER A 224 21.90 -11.68 -4.97
N LEU A 225 20.57 -11.80 -4.98
CA LEU A 225 19.72 -11.79 -3.81
C LEU A 225 19.25 -13.21 -3.49
N THR A 226 19.00 -13.49 -2.22
CA THR A 226 18.42 -14.74 -1.72
C THR A 226 17.35 -14.46 -0.67
N LEU A 227 16.43 -15.41 -0.48
CA LEU A 227 15.50 -15.37 0.64
C LEU A 227 16.23 -15.52 1.98
N THR A 228 15.79 -14.75 2.97
CA THR A 228 16.10 -15.03 4.38
C THR A 228 15.11 -16.04 4.95
N SER A 229 15.37 -16.57 6.14
CA SER A 229 14.40 -17.39 6.88
C SER A 229 13.07 -16.66 7.09
N LYS A 230 13.11 -15.34 7.35
CA LYS A 230 11.90 -14.52 7.49
C LYS A 230 11.10 -14.49 6.19
N GLY A 231 11.76 -14.30 5.04
CA GLY A 231 11.12 -14.34 3.72
C GLY A 231 10.52 -15.71 3.40
N HIS A 232 11.25 -16.79 3.72
CA HIS A 232 10.75 -18.15 3.54
C HIS A 232 9.50 -18.44 4.38
N PHE A 233 9.46 -18.03 5.67
CA PHE A 233 8.27 -18.22 6.52
C PHE A 233 7.08 -17.36 6.09
N LEU A 234 7.32 -16.22 5.43
CA LEU A 234 6.23 -15.43 4.84
C LEU A 234 5.56 -16.19 3.69
N LEU A 235 6.33 -16.94 2.88
CA LEU A 235 5.79 -17.78 1.81
C LEU A 235 5.15 -19.07 2.33
N HIS A 236 5.72 -19.65 3.38
CA HIS A 236 5.29 -20.90 4.01
C HIS A 236 4.94 -20.66 5.48
N PRO A 237 3.77 -20.07 5.76
CA PRO A 237 3.33 -19.91 7.13
C PRO A 237 3.18 -21.29 7.76
N VAL A 238 4.04 -21.60 8.73
CA VAL A 238 3.96 -22.84 9.51
C VAL A 238 2.76 -22.69 10.45
N ILE A 239 1.59 -23.23 10.12
CA ILE A 239 0.47 -23.28 11.06
C ILE A 239 0.15 -24.72 11.40
N SER A 240 0.26 -25.05 12.69
CA SER A 240 -0.62 -26.05 13.30
C SER A 240 -0.89 -25.67 14.76
N PHE A 241 -2.03 -25.03 15.01
CA PHE A 241 -2.83 -25.34 16.20
C PHE A 241 -4.31 -25.30 15.83
N SER A 242 -4.85 -26.50 15.62
CA SER A 242 -6.25 -26.80 15.87
C SER A 242 -6.59 -26.43 17.32
N ARG A 243 -7.60 -25.58 17.56
CA ARG A 243 -8.43 -25.72 18.77
C ARG A 243 -9.86 -25.24 18.53
N LYS A 244 -10.67 -26.24 18.18
CA LYS A 244 -12.10 -26.42 18.42
C LYS A 244 -13.07 -25.43 17.77
N GLU A 245 -13.76 -25.96 16.76
CA GLU A 245 -15.22 -26.03 16.78
C GLU A 245 -15.77 -25.99 18.22
N SER A 246 -16.47 -24.91 18.52
CA SER A 246 -17.74 -25.04 19.20
C SER A 246 -18.73 -24.29 18.33
N ALA A 247 -19.50 -25.07 17.57
CA ALA A 247 -20.89 -24.74 17.33
C ALA A 247 -21.53 -24.28 18.66
N ILE A 248 -22.49 -23.34 18.56
CA ILE A 248 -23.79 -23.32 19.26
C ILE A 248 -24.26 -21.85 19.39
N TRP A 249 -25.28 -21.54 18.57
CA TRP A 249 -26.18 -20.37 18.42
C TRP A 249 -25.61 -19.05 17.89
#